data_AF-A0A938N0I9-F1
#
_entry.id   AF-A0A938N0I9-F1
#
_cell.length_a   1.000
_cell.length_b   1.000
_cell.length_c   1.000
_cell.angle_alpha   90.00
_cell.angle_beta   90.00
_cell.angle_gamma   90.00
#
_symmetry.space_group_name_H-M   'P 1'
#
loop_
_entity.id
_entity.type
_entity.pdbx_description
1 polymer ?
#
loop_
_entity_poly.entity_id
_entity_poly.type
_entity_poly.pdbx_seq_one_letter_code
_entity_poly.pdbx_strand_id
1 'polypeptide(L)' 'WQTYDIIFYAPRFADGKLVAPARVTVLLNGILVQHNQEIHGETGHRKLPAYTKKISTGPLVLGGHGCPIRFRNIWVRRL' A
#
# COMPACT_ATOMS: atom_id res chain seq x y z
N TRP A 1 10.04 -19.13 -2.03
CA TRP A 1 9.59 -17.99 -1.19
C TRP A 1 9.76 -16.73 -1.99
N GLN A 2 8.73 -15.90 -2.07
CA GLN A 2 8.81 -14.57 -2.67
C GLN A 2 9.06 -13.57 -1.54
N THR A 3 9.85 -12.53 -1.80
CA THR A 3 10.21 -11.49 -0.83
C THR A 3 9.72 -10.13 -1.32
N TYR A 4 9.23 -9.32 -0.39
CA TYR A 4 8.75 -7.98 -0.65
C TYR A 4 9.48 -7.01 0.27
N ASP A 5 10.11 -6.00 -0.32
CA ASP A 5 10.55 -4.80 0.38
C ASP A 5 9.64 -3.65 -0.06
N ILE A 6 8.91 -3.06 0.89
CA ILE A 6 7.87 -2.06 0.62
C ILE A 6 8.19 -0.78 1.38
N ILE A 7 8.33 0.32 0.65
CA ILE A 7 8.44 1.67 1.19
C ILE A 7 7.12 2.37 0.88
N PHE A 8 6.43 2.84 1.92
CA PHE A 8 5.11 3.44 1.79
C PHE A 8 5.09 4.85 2.40
N TYR A 9 4.67 5.81 1.60
CA TYR A 9 4.35 7.17 2.03
C TYR A 9 2.84 7.31 2.13
N ALA A 10 2.34 7.59 3.33
CA ALA A 10 0.92 7.79 3.57
C ALA A 10 0.37 9.02 2.82
N PRO A 11 -0.92 9.00 2.41
CA PRO A 11 -1.55 10.18 1.85
C PRO A 11 -1.63 11.28 2.92
N ARG A 12 -1.62 12.54 2.49
CA ARG A 12 -1.83 13.70 3.38
C ARG A 12 -3.07 14.46 2.98
N PHE A 13 -3.80 14.91 4.00
CA PHE A 13 -5.01 15.69 3.84
C PHE A 13 -4.89 17.01 4.62
N ALA A 14 -5.39 18.10 4.04
CA ALA A 14 -5.56 19.39 4.71
C ALA A 14 -6.98 19.90 4.42
N ASP A 15 -7.67 20.38 5.45
CA ASP A 15 -9.06 20.87 5.35
C ASP A 15 -10.01 19.86 4.67
N GLY A 16 -9.74 18.58 4.92
CA GLY A 16 -10.48 17.48 4.34
C GLY A 16 -10.29 17.29 2.83
N LYS A 17 -9.31 17.92 2.20
CA LYS A 17 -8.91 17.70 0.81
C LYS A 17 -7.58 16.96 0.74
N LEU A 18 -7.40 16.14 -0.28
CA LEU A 18 -6.13 15.47 -0.55
C LEU A 18 -5.10 16.52 -0.97
N VAL A 19 -3.98 16.60 -0.27
CA VAL A 19 -2.85 17.50 -0.60
C VAL A 19 -1.61 16.75 -1.08
N ALA A 20 -1.47 15.48 -0.70
CA ALA A 20 -0.47 14.60 -1.28
C ALA A 20 -1.02 13.17 -1.35
N PRO A 21 -1.00 12.52 -2.53
CA PRO A 21 -1.41 11.13 -2.65
C PRO A 21 -0.40 10.21 -1.96
N ALA A 22 -0.86 9.03 -1.58
CA ALA A 22 0.01 7.97 -1.09
C ALA A 22 0.94 7.51 -2.22
N ARG A 23 2.16 7.11 -1.86
CA ARG A 23 3.15 6.58 -2.81
C ARG A 23 3.78 5.32 -2.29
N VAL A 24 4.15 4.42 -3.21
CA VAL A 24 4.77 3.14 -2.86
C VAL A 24 5.95 2.81 -3.76
N THR A 25 7.04 2.34 -3.15
CA THR A 25 8.12 1.65 -3.85
C THR A 25 8.10 0.20 -3.41
N VAL A 26 8.12 -0.72 -4.37
CA VAL A 26 8.08 -2.17 -4.10
C VAL A 26 9.19 -2.86 -4.86
N LEU A 27 9.96 -3.66 -4.13
CA LEU A 27 10.89 -4.63 -4.69
C LEU A 27 10.31 -6.03 -4.49
N LEU A 28 10.26 -6.82 -5.55
CA LEU A 28 9.90 -8.24 -5.52
C LEU A 28 11.16 -9.05 -5.79
N ASN A 29 11.63 -9.81 -4.79
CA ASN A 29 12.90 -10.55 -4.87
C ASN A 29 14.10 -9.66 -5.26
N GLY A 30 14.16 -8.45 -4.72
CA GLY A 30 15.20 -7.47 -5.04
C GLY A 30 15.02 -6.76 -6.39
N ILE A 31 14.01 -7.11 -7.19
CA ILE A 31 13.71 -6.46 -8.46
C ILE A 31 12.69 -5.35 -8.25
N LEU A 32 13.02 -4.14 -8.70
CA LEU A 32 12.11 -2.99 -8.64
C LEU A 32 10.90 -3.21 -9.56
N VAL A 33 9.71 -3.30 -8.97
CA VAL A 33 8.44 -3.50 -9.71
C VAL A 33 7.48 -2.32 -9.62
N GLN A 34 7.64 -1.47 -8.60
CA GLN A 34 6.93 -0.20 -8.47
C GLN A 34 7.93 0.85 -8.00
N HIS A 35 8.13 1.91 -8.77
CA HIS A 35 9.10 2.95 -8.46
C HIS A 35 8.39 4.24 -8.09
N ASN A 36 8.34 4.54 -6.78
CA ASN A 36 7.67 5.73 -6.24
C ASN A 36 6.27 5.91 -6.87
N GLN A 37 5.52 4.81 -7.00
CA GLN A 37 4.25 4.78 -7.71
C GLN A 37 3.18 5.50 -6.91
N GLU A 38 2.43 6.38 -7.58
CA GLU A 38 1.27 7.03 -6.97
C GLU A 38 0.10 6.05 -6.82
N ILE A 39 -0.58 6.10 -5.67
CA ILE A 39 -1.82 5.39 -5.41
C ILE A 39 -2.98 6.36 -5.59
N HIS A 40 -3.92 6.02 -6.48
CA HIS A 40 -5.04 6.89 -6.83
C HIS A 40 -6.25 6.78 -5.89
N GLY A 41 -6.21 5.87 -4.91
CA GLY A 41 -7.28 5.66 -3.93
C GLY A 41 -7.39 4.21 -3.48
N GLU A 42 -8.52 3.86 -2.86
CA GLU A 42 -8.77 2.48 -2.42
C GLU A 42 -8.82 1.51 -3.63
N THR A 43 -8.12 0.38 -3.52
CA THR A 43 -8.15 -0.68 -4.54
C THR A 43 -9.48 -1.44 -4.48
N GLY A 44 -10.11 -1.72 -5.62
CA GLY A 44 -11.35 -2.48 -5.67
C GLY A 44 -11.55 -3.24 -6.98
N HIS A 45 -12.19 -4.41 -6.91
CA HIS A 45 -12.54 -5.17 -8.12
C HIS A 45 -13.58 -4.41 -8.94
N ARG A 46 -13.25 -4.14 -10.22
CA ARG A 46 -14.13 -3.43 -11.18
C ARG A 46 -14.60 -2.06 -10.71
N LYS A 47 -13.75 -1.34 -9.96
CA LYS A 47 -14.02 0.02 -9.49
C LYS A 47 -12.85 0.92 -9.83
N LEU A 48 -13.15 2.17 -10.20
CA LEU A 48 -12.12 3.19 -10.31
C LEU A 48 -11.68 3.58 -8.89
N PRO A 49 -10.37 3.71 -8.64
CA PRO A 49 -9.85 4.09 -7.33
C PRO A 49 -10.22 5.55 -7.01
N ALA A 50 -10.58 5.81 -5.76
CA ALA A 50 -10.81 7.15 -5.24
C ALA A 50 -10.48 7.22 -3.75
N TYR A 51 -10.10 8.40 -3.27
CA TYR A 51 -9.91 8.69 -1.85
C TYR A 51 -11.24 9.01 -1.18
N THR A 52 -11.98 7.96 -0.82
CA THR A 52 -13.28 8.08 -0.09
C THR A 52 -13.08 8.30 1.41
N LYS A 53 -11.99 7.75 1.97
CA LYS A 53 -11.61 7.91 3.38
C LYS A 53 -10.41 8.83 3.52
N LYS A 54 -10.45 9.68 4.54
CA LYS A 54 -9.40 10.65 4.88
C LYS A 54 -8.53 10.11 6.00
N ILE A 55 -7.86 8.99 5.74
CA ILE A 55 -7.08 8.24 6.73
C ILE A 55 -5.62 8.21 6.28
N SER A 56 -4.70 8.55 7.19
CA SER A 56 -3.25 8.53 6.93
C SER A 56 -2.50 7.46 7.74
N THR A 57 -3.21 6.77 8.64
CA THR A 57 -2.65 5.71 9.50
C THR A 57 -3.63 4.56 9.59
N GLY A 58 -3.13 3.33 9.48
CA GLY A 58 -3.97 2.13 9.58
C GLY A 58 -3.12 0.87 9.76
N PRO A 59 -3.77 -0.28 10.00
CA PRO A 59 -3.08 -1.56 10.16
C PRO A 59 -2.54 -2.08 8.83
N LEU A 60 -1.52 -2.95 8.89
CA LEU A 60 -1.17 -3.83 7.78
C LEU A 60 -2.15 -5.01 7.77
N VAL A 61 -2.85 -5.22 6.65
CA VAL A 61 -3.83 -6.30 6.49
C VAL A 61 -3.36 -7.25 5.39
N LEU A 62 -3.35 -8.56 5.68
CA LEU A 62 -3.07 -9.60 4.69
C LEU A 62 -4.39 -10.09 4.10
N GLY A 63 -4.56 -9.92 2.78
CA GLY A 63 -5.78 -10.34 2.08
C GLY A 63 -5.93 -11.86 2.02
N GLY A 64 -7.13 -12.36 2.32
CA GLY A 64 -7.51 -13.76 2.14
C GLY A 64 -8.44 -13.91 0.92
N HIS A 65 -8.14 -14.85 0.03
CA HIS A 65 -8.93 -15.08 -1.19
C HIS A 65 -9.31 -16.56 -1.39
N GLY A 66 -9.43 -17.32 -0.30
CA GLY A 66 -9.75 -18.76 -0.36
C GLY A 66 -8.63 -19.66 -0.89
N CYS A 67 -7.46 -19.09 -1.21
CA CYS A 67 -6.27 -19.82 -1.64
C CYS A 67 -5.21 -19.72 -0.53
N PRO A 68 -5.04 -20.76 0.31
CA PRO A 68 -4.15 -20.69 1.46
C PRO A 68 -2.69 -20.55 1.03
N ILE A 69 -2.02 -19.55 1.59
CA ILE A 69 -0.58 -19.31 1.44
C ILE A 69 0.05 -19.11 2.81
N ARG A 70 1.38 -19.26 2.90
CA ARG A 70 2.13 -19.12 4.15
C ARG A 70 3.03 -17.88 4.09
N PHE A 71 3.13 -17.17 5.22
CA PHE A 71 3.99 -16.01 5.39
C PHE A 71 5.07 -16.29 6.43
N ARG A 72 6.19 -15.57 6.36
CA ARG A 72 7.26 -15.58 7.37
C ARG A 72 8.01 -14.25 7.34
N ASN A 73 8.74 -13.94 8.40
CA ASN A 73 9.64 -12.78 8.49
C ASN A 73 8.96 -11.44 8.16
N ILE A 74 7.85 -11.14 8.85
CA ILE A 74 7.13 -9.87 8.70
C ILE A 74 7.56 -8.95 9.83
N TRP A 75 8.07 -7.77 9.49
CA TRP A 75 8.37 -6.68 10.43
C TRP A 75 8.00 -5.35 9.77
N VAL A 76 7.83 -4.31 10.59
CA VAL A 76 7.50 -2.96 10.12
C VAL A 76 8.29 -1.93 10.92
N ARG A 77 8.72 -0.87 10.25
CA ARG A 77 9.39 0.27 10.87
C ARG A 77 8.80 1.56 10.30
N ARG A 78 8.60 2.56 11.16
CA ARG A 78 8.17 3.89 10.75
C ARG A 78 9.28 4.60 9.94
N LEU A 79 8.89 5.41 8.96
CA LEU A 79 9.74 6.31 8.19
C LEU A 79 9.74 7.72 8.80
#